data_AF-A0A2D9F0Z4-F1
#
_entry.id   AF-A0A2D9F0Z4-F1
#
_cell.length_a   1.000
_cell.length_b   1.000
_cell.length_c   1.000
_cell.angle_alpha   90.00
_cell.angle_beta   90.00
_cell.angle_gamma   90.00
#
_symmetry.space_group_name_H-M   'P 1'
#
loop_
_entity.id
_entity.type
_entity.pdbx_description
1 polymer ?
#
loop_
_entity_poly.entity_id
_entity_poly.type
_entity_poly.pdbx_seq_one_letter_code
_entity_poly.pdbx_strand_id
1 'polypeptide(L)'
;MEPLTALALALGSAWGSGLNLYATVLVLGAMDAFGVISLPDSMAVLSSTWVLAAAALMYFIEFFADKIPGLDSIWDLIHTFIRIPAGALMAAGAVGGLDFMNDEVQTAVALLGGGMIAAGTHAAKAGSRAVINTSPEPFSNWFMSLFEDALVFGGMALALFNPVAFLIGFGLFLLLMIWLVPKVWRGIAGFFRGFKDPESLRRPQGAGPAGTAGGFAGMGANGFSGGPGDWAPPGSTPPQNGDGTASDSRDVAERPGTDADFFDKKT
;
A
#
# COMPACT_ATOMS: atom_id res chain seq x y z
N MET A 1 -19.34 34.47 -0.67
CA MET A 1 -17.98 34.04 -1.04
C MET A 1 -17.87 34.04 -2.55
N GLU A 2 -16.68 34.28 -3.14
CA GLU A 2 -16.50 34.16 -4.59
C GLU A 2 -16.76 32.72 -5.08
N PRO A 3 -17.40 32.50 -6.24
CA PRO A 3 -17.76 31.16 -6.72
C PRO A 3 -16.56 30.21 -6.85
N LEU A 4 -15.42 30.76 -7.26
CA LEU A 4 -14.17 30.02 -7.39
C LEU A 4 -13.67 29.49 -6.04
N THR A 5 -13.75 30.32 -5.00
CA THR A 5 -13.33 29.96 -3.64
C THR A 5 -14.28 28.93 -3.04
N ALA A 6 -15.58 29.07 -3.24
CA ALA A 6 -16.56 28.08 -2.80
C ALA A 6 -16.36 26.72 -3.50
N LEU A 7 -16.06 26.72 -4.81
CA LEU A 7 -15.71 25.50 -5.53
C LEU A 7 -14.42 24.87 -5.01
N ALA A 8 -13.36 25.66 -4.80
CA ALA A 8 -12.09 25.18 -4.25
C ALA A 8 -12.26 24.63 -2.83
N LEU A 9 -13.06 25.28 -1.98
CA LEU A 9 -13.39 24.79 -0.65
C LEU A 9 -14.18 23.48 -0.70
N ALA A 10 -15.15 23.35 -1.61
CA ALA A 10 -15.96 22.15 -1.76
C ALA A 10 -15.12 20.96 -2.22
N LEU A 11 -14.33 21.14 -3.28
CA LEU A 11 -13.44 20.11 -3.81
C LEU A 11 -12.31 19.81 -2.83
N GLY A 12 -11.75 20.83 -2.20
CA GLY A 12 -10.69 20.75 -1.21
C GLY A 12 -11.12 19.97 0.02
N SER A 13 -12.24 20.33 0.64
CA SER A 13 -12.72 19.62 1.83
C SER A 13 -13.08 18.16 1.55
N ALA A 14 -13.65 17.84 0.39
CA ALA A 14 -13.88 16.46 -0.03
C ALA A 14 -12.57 15.67 -0.25
N TRP A 15 -11.63 16.26 -0.99
CA TRP A 15 -10.32 15.66 -1.27
C TRP A 15 -9.51 15.46 0.01
N GLY A 16 -9.40 16.51 0.82
CA GLY A 16 -8.72 16.49 2.12
C GLY A 16 -9.34 15.44 3.04
N SER A 17 -10.67 15.35 3.08
CA SER A 17 -11.35 14.30 3.84
C SER A 17 -10.83 12.93 3.45
N GLY A 18 -10.80 12.61 2.15
CA GLY A 18 -10.31 11.32 1.65
C GLY A 18 -8.90 10.95 2.11
N LEU A 19 -7.99 11.93 2.25
CA LEU A 19 -6.63 11.72 2.77
C LEU A 19 -6.58 11.66 4.31
N ASN A 20 -7.16 12.66 4.97
CA ASN A 20 -7.24 12.78 6.42
C ASN A 20 -8.41 13.70 6.83
N LEU A 21 -9.54 13.10 7.22
CA LEU A 21 -10.74 13.82 7.67
C LEU A 21 -10.43 14.74 8.85
N TYR A 22 -9.74 14.22 9.86
CA TYR A 22 -9.55 14.94 11.11
C TYR A 22 -8.62 16.14 10.93
N ALA A 23 -7.53 15.98 10.17
CA ALA A 23 -6.69 17.09 9.77
C ALA A 23 -7.46 18.14 8.96
N THR A 24 -8.32 17.72 8.03
CA THR A 24 -9.14 18.63 7.22
C THR A 24 -10.08 19.47 8.10
N VAL A 25 -10.80 18.82 9.02
CA VAL A 25 -11.68 19.50 9.98
C VAL A 25 -10.89 20.46 10.87
N LEU A 26 -9.71 20.06 11.35
CA LEU A 26 -8.86 20.92 12.16
C LEU A 26 -8.41 22.16 11.41
N VAL A 27 -7.94 22.02 10.16
CA VAL A 27 -7.48 23.17 9.38
C VAL A 27 -8.63 24.12 9.10
N LEU A 28 -9.74 23.63 8.54
CA LEU A 28 -10.86 24.49 8.18
C LEU A 28 -11.49 25.14 9.42
N GLY A 29 -11.81 24.33 10.43
CA GLY A 29 -12.48 24.79 11.64
C GLY A 29 -11.60 25.69 12.50
N ALA A 30 -10.29 25.44 12.61
CA ALA A 30 -9.40 26.33 13.37
C ALA A 30 -9.20 27.66 12.64
N MET A 31 -9.05 27.66 11.32
CA MET A 31 -8.92 28.90 10.54
C MET A 31 -10.16 29.78 10.68
N ASP A 32 -11.35 29.18 10.72
CA ASP A 32 -12.60 29.88 10.98
C ASP A 32 -12.71 30.35 12.45
N ALA A 33 -12.41 29.48 13.41
CA ALA A 33 -12.49 29.80 14.84
C ALA A 33 -11.51 30.91 15.26
N PHE A 34 -10.34 31.02 14.63
CA PHE A 34 -9.38 32.10 14.85
C PHE A 34 -9.68 33.35 14.02
N GLY A 35 -10.74 33.36 13.21
CA GLY A 35 -11.14 34.49 12.37
C GLY A 35 -10.19 34.78 11.21
N VAL A 36 -9.41 33.79 10.79
CA VAL A 36 -8.49 33.92 9.62
C VAL A 36 -9.28 33.84 8.32
N ILE A 37 -10.29 32.99 8.29
CA ILE A 37 -11.25 32.87 7.18
C ILE A 37 -12.67 32.99 7.74
N SER A 38 -13.65 33.05 6.85
CA SER A 38 -15.06 32.91 7.21
C SER A 38 -15.66 31.78 6.38
N LEU A 39 -15.97 30.67 7.05
CA LEU A 39 -16.67 29.55 6.44
C LEU A 39 -18.17 29.89 6.26
N PRO A 40 -18.85 29.27 5.28
CA PRO A 40 -20.29 29.41 5.16
C PRO A 40 -21.02 28.82 6.37
N ASP A 41 -22.21 29.36 6.69
CA ASP A 41 -22.98 29.00 7.90
C ASP A 41 -23.27 27.49 8.03
N SER A 42 -23.45 26.81 6.90
CA SER A 42 -23.61 25.35 6.80
C SER A 42 -22.41 24.56 7.35
N MET A 43 -21.23 25.19 7.44
CA MET A 43 -19.97 24.63 7.93
C MET A 43 -19.56 25.16 9.31
N ALA A 44 -20.36 26.04 9.93
CA ALA A 44 -20.05 26.61 11.24
C ALA A 44 -19.88 25.54 12.34
N VAL A 45 -20.41 24.34 12.14
CA VAL A 45 -20.17 23.20 13.03
C VAL A 45 -18.69 22.82 13.14
N LEU A 46 -17.89 23.06 12.09
CA LEU A 46 -16.47 22.72 12.06
C LEU A 46 -15.64 23.56 13.04
N SER A 47 -16.04 24.80 13.32
CA SER A 47 -15.37 25.68 14.28
C SER A 47 -15.84 25.51 15.73
N SER A 48 -16.78 24.59 15.99
CA SER A 48 -17.20 24.24 17.34
C SER A 48 -16.03 23.67 18.15
N THR A 49 -15.79 24.21 19.35
CA THR A 49 -14.72 23.78 20.25
C THR A 49 -14.74 22.27 20.50
N TRP A 50 -15.93 21.66 20.63
CA TRP A 50 -16.07 20.22 20.83
C TRP A 50 -15.69 19.41 19.59
N VAL A 51 -16.06 19.90 18.40
CA VAL A 51 -15.72 19.26 17.13
C VAL A 51 -14.21 19.35 16.89
N LEU A 52 -13.60 20.51 17.13
CA LEU A 52 -12.16 20.71 17.04
C LEU A 52 -11.40 19.84 18.04
N ALA A 53 -11.85 19.74 19.29
CA ALA A 53 -11.23 18.89 20.30
C ALA A 53 -11.31 17.41 19.92
N ALA A 54 -12.48 16.94 19.44
CA ALA A 54 -12.65 15.57 18.98
C ALA A 54 -11.80 15.28 17.74
N ALA A 55 -11.75 16.21 16.78
CA ALA A 55 -10.91 16.09 15.60
C ALA A 55 -9.42 16.08 15.97
N ALA A 56 -8.98 16.90 16.92
CA ALA A 56 -7.60 16.92 17.43
C ALA A 56 -7.21 15.57 18.04
N LEU A 57 -8.07 15.01 18.89
CA LEU A 57 -7.86 13.71 19.49
C LEU A 57 -7.81 12.60 18.43
N MET A 58 -8.76 12.59 17.50
CA MET A 58 -8.81 11.57 16.46
C MET A 58 -7.64 11.68 15.48
N TYR A 59 -7.23 12.90 15.11
CA TYR A 59 -6.04 13.14 14.31
C TYR A 59 -4.77 12.64 15.02
N PHE A 60 -4.65 12.91 16.32
CA PHE A 60 -3.54 12.38 17.13
C PHE A 60 -3.52 10.85 17.09
N ILE A 61 -4.66 10.19 17.31
CA ILE A 61 -4.74 8.72 17.25
C ILE A 61 -4.37 8.20 15.85
N GLU A 62 -4.92 8.78 14.78
CA GLU A 62 -4.61 8.41 13.39
C GLU A 62 -3.11 8.52 13.10
N PHE A 63 -2.48 9.62 13.54
CA PHE A 63 -1.05 9.85 13.36
C PHE A 63 -0.18 8.74 13.98
N PHE A 64 -0.59 8.16 15.11
CA PHE A 64 0.13 7.03 15.72
C PHE A 64 -0.28 5.69 15.11
N ALA A 65 -1.56 5.50 14.78
CA ALA A 65 -2.07 4.29 14.15
C ALA A 65 -1.35 4.01 12.82
N ASP A 66 -1.11 5.06 12.03
CA ASP A 66 -0.41 5.00 10.75
C ASP A 66 1.04 4.51 10.83
N LYS A 67 1.67 4.58 12.01
CA LYS A 67 3.07 4.14 12.19
C LYS A 67 3.18 2.64 12.45
N ILE A 68 2.06 1.96 12.71
CA ILE A 68 2.03 0.53 13.05
C ILE A 68 1.52 -0.25 11.82
N PRO A 69 2.36 -1.08 11.17
CA PRO A 69 1.95 -1.87 10.02
C PRO A 69 0.76 -2.77 10.33
N GLY A 70 -0.25 -2.79 9.45
CA GLY A 70 -1.47 -3.57 9.59
C GLY A 70 -2.56 -2.86 10.40
N LEU A 71 -2.20 -2.13 11.46
CA LEU A 71 -3.15 -1.27 12.18
C LEU A 71 -3.60 -0.11 11.28
N ASP A 72 -2.67 0.44 10.51
CA ASP A 72 -2.88 1.48 9.48
C ASP A 72 -4.04 1.13 8.54
N SER A 73 -4.07 -0.11 8.04
CA SER A 73 -5.03 -0.60 7.07
C SER A 73 -6.40 -0.89 7.70
N ILE A 74 -6.41 -1.44 8.92
CA ILE A 74 -7.67 -1.67 9.67
C ILE A 74 -8.30 -0.33 10.05
N TRP A 75 -7.48 0.63 10.46
CA TRP A 75 -7.91 1.98 10.79
C TRP A 75 -8.56 2.65 9.57
N ASP A 76 -7.88 2.64 8.43
CA ASP A 76 -8.41 3.19 7.18
C ASP A 76 -9.73 2.51 6.75
N LEU A 77 -9.85 1.18 6.91
CA LEU A 77 -11.06 0.42 6.58
C LEU A 77 -12.27 0.87 7.42
N ILE A 78 -12.10 1.01 8.73
CA ILE A 78 -13.17 1.49 9.62
C ILE A 78 -13.55 2.92 9.25
N HIS A 79 -12.55 3.76 8.98
CA HIS A 79 -12.76 5.18 8.73
C HIS A 79 -13.31 5.48 7.34
N THR A 80 -13.29 4.52 6.41
CA THR A 80 -13.94 4.64 5.11
C THR A 80 -15.41 5.06 5.25
N PHE A 81 -16.13 4.51 6.23
CA PHE A 81 -17.55 4.79 6.48
C PHE A 81 -17.83 6.17 7.08
N ILE A 82 -16.82 6.81 7.67
CA ILE A 82 -16.96 8.12 8.31
C ILE A 82 -16.47 9.20 7.35
N ARG A 83 -15.32 8.94 6.73
CA ARG A 83 -14.56 9.85 5.90
C ARG A 83 -15.24 10.21 4.59
N ILE A 84 -15.78 9.21 3.89
CA ILE A 84 -16.44 9.43 2.61
C ILE A 84 -17.71 10.26 2.80
N PRO A 85 -18.63 9.89 3.73
CA PRO A 85 -19.80 10.72 4.00
C PRO A 85 -19.43 12.11 4.52
N ALA A 86 -18.44 12.23 5.40
CA ALA A 86 -18.02 13.53 5.91
C ALA A 86 -17.46 14.43 4.78
N GLY A 87 -16.68 13.87 3.85
CA GLY A 87 -16.20 14.60 2.68
C GLY A 87 -17.33 15.07 1.75
N ALA A 88 -18.34 14.23 1.54
CA ALA A 88 -19.56 14.61 0.81
C ALA A 88 -20.31 15.75 1.49
N LEU A 89 -20.51 15.66 2.81
CA LEU A 89 -21.22 16.66 3.60
C LEU A 89 -20.46 17.98 3.66
N MET A 90 -19.13 17.95 3.77
CA MET A 90 -18.33 19.17 3.68
C MET A 90 -18.38 19.80 2.28
N ALA A 91 -18.31 19.01 1.20
CA ALA A 91 -18.51 19.58 -0.13
C ALA A 91 -19.88 20.26 -0.27
N ALA A 92 -20.94 19.62 0.22
CA ALA A 92 -22.29 20.18 0.23
C ALA A 92 -22.39 21.47 1.06
N GLY A 93 -21.75 21.51 2.24
CA GLY A 93 -21.68 22.71 3.07
C GLY A 93 -20.98 23.87 2.35
N ALA A 94 -19.86 23.60 1.68
CA ALA A 94 -19.07 24.63 1.01
C ALA A 94 -19.77 25.29 -0.17
N VAL A 95 -20.65 24.55 -0.87
CA VAL A 95 -21.29 25.07 -2.08
C VAL A 95 -22.51 25.94 -1.81
N GLY A 96 -23.08 26.01 -0.61
CA GLY A 96 -24.38 26.66 -0.33
C GLY A 96 -24.55 28.15 -0.69
N GLY A 97 -23.60 28.80 -1.38
CA GLY A 97 -23.72 30.15 -1.94
C GLY A 97 -23.26 30.26 -3.40
N LEU A 98 -23.49 29.23 -4.24
CA LEU A 98 -23.29 29.39 -5.70
C LEU A 98 -24.64 29.62 -6.40
N ASP A 99 -24.93 30.88 -6.73
CA ASP A 99 -26.23 31.30 -7.28
C ASP A 99 -26.43 30.97 -8.78
N PHE A 100 -25.70 30.01 -9.34
CA PHE A 100 -25.75 29.67 -10.77
C PHE A 100 -26.62 28.45 -11.11
N MET A 101 -27.14 27.73 -10.10
CA MET A 101 -28.04 26.58 -10.27
C MET A 101 -29.13 26.57 -9.20
N ASN A 102 -30.10 25.68 -9.34
CA ASN A 102 -31.07 25.38 -8.28
C ASN A 102 -30.37 24.72 -7.06
N ASP A 103 -30.70 25.18 -5.85
CA ASP A 103 -30.09 24.75 -4.57
C ASP A 103 -30.13 23.23 -4.34
N GLU A 104 -31.23 22.56 -4.74
CA GLU A 104 -31.38 21.11 -4.59
C GLU A 104 -30.40 20.37 -5.52
N VAL A 105 -30.32 20.82 -6.77
CA VAL A 105 -29.40 20.26 -7.78
C VAL A 105 -27.96 20.47 -7.33
N GLN A 106 -27.66 21.67 -6.84
CA GLN A 106 -26.33 22.01 -6.38
C GLN A 106 -25.88 21.13 -5.19
N THR A 107 -26.76 20.98 -4.20
CA THR A 107 -26.50 20.13 -3.03
C THR A 107 -26.34 18.68 -3.45
N ALA A 108 -27.18 18.17 -4.36
CA ALA A 108 -27.06 16.81 -4.87
C ALA A 108 -25.73 16.58 -5.60
N VAL A 109 -25.32 17.52 -6.46
CA VAL A 109 -24.03 17.47 -7.17
C VAL A 109 -22.87 17.50 -6.19
N ALA A 110 -22.93 18.34 -5.15
CA ALA A 110 -21.86 18.43 -4.16
C ALA A 110 -21.78 17.20 -3.24
N LEU A 111 -22.91 16.59 -2.85
CA LEU A 111 -22.92 15.33 -2.11
C LEU A 111 -22.35 14.19 -2.94
N LEU A 112 -22.83 14.01 -4.18
CA LEU A 112 -22.39 12.93 -5.05
C LEU A 112 -20.94 13.14 -5.50
N GLY A 113 -20.61 14.34 -5.97
CA GLY A 113 -19.28 14.73 -6.41
C GLY A 113 -18.27 14.71 -5.27
N GLY A 114 -18.60 15.32 -4.13
CA GLY A 114 -17.76 15.32 -2.93
C GLY A 114 -17.53 13.91 -2.37
N GLY A 115 -18.58 13.08 -2.33
CA GLY A 115 -18.47 11.68 -1.95
C GLY A 115 -17.56 10.89 -2.90
N MET A 116 -17.72 11.07 -4.22
CA MET A 116 -16.84 10.44 -5.22
C MET A 116 -15.39 10.90 -5.08
N ILE A 117 -15.14 12.19 -4.84
CA ILE A 117 -13.80 12.74 -4.65
C ILE A 117 -13.17 12.18 -3.37
N ALA A 118 -13.90 12.17 -2.25
CA ALA A 118 -13.42 11.62 -0.99
C ALA A 118 -13.10 10.12 -1.12
N ALA A 119 -13.99 9.36 -1.77
CA ALA A 119 -13.79 7.93 -2.02
C ALA A 119 -12.58 7.67 -2.94
N GLY A 120 -12.46 8.40 -4.04
CA GLY A 120 -11.35 8.26 -4.98
C GLY A 120 -10.01 8.62 -4.35
N THR A 121 -9.99 9.66 -3.52
CA THR A 121 -8.79 10.08 -2.79
C THR A 121 -8.41 9.07 -1.71
N HIS A 122 -9.38 8.54 -0.97
CA HIS A 122 -9.13 7.47 -0.01
C HIS A 122 -8.63 6.18 -0.69
N ALA A 123 -9.19 5.82 -1.85
CA ALA A 123 -8.72 4.70 -2.64
C ALA A 123 -7.27 4.91 -3.13
N ALA A 124 -6.89 6.15 -3.49
CA ALA A 124 -5.52 6.48 -3.86
C ALA A 124 -4.54 6.31 -2.67
N LYS A 125 -4.95 6.74 -1.46
CA LYS A 125 -4.22 6.50 -0.20
C LYS A 125 -4.04 5.00 0.05
N ALA A 126 -5.14 4.25 0.07
CA ALA A 126 -5.11 2.80 0.29
C ALA A 126 -4.25 2.07 -0.75
N GLY A 127 -4.32 2.49 -2.03
CA GLY A 127 -3.49 1.95 -3.11
C GLY A 127 -2.00 2.23 -2.91
N SER A 128 -1.64 3.43 -2.45
CA SER A 128 -0.26 3.80 -2.12
C SER A 128 0.28 2.94 -0.98
N ARG A 129 -0.51 2.74 0.08
CA ARG A 129 -0.16 1.85 1.20
C ARG A 129 0.00 0.40 0.77
N ALA A 130 -0.88 -0.10 -0.11
CA ALA A 130 -0.75 -1.45 -0.65
C ALA A 130 0.57 -1.68 -1.39
N VAL A 131 1.07 -0.65 -2.11
CA VAL A 131 2.38 -0.72 -2.78
C VAL A 131 3.52 -0.66 -1.76
N ILE A 132 3.48 0.25 -0.80
CA ILE A 132 4.56 0.40 0.20
C ILE A 132 4.65 -0.82 1.11
N ASN A 133 3.51 -1.37 1.53
CA ASN A 133 3.45 -2.54 2.40
C ASN A 133 3.95 -3.84 1.73
N THR A 134 4.31 -3.82 0.44
CA THR A 134 5.03 -4.94 -0.20
C THR A 134 6.47 -5.09 0.34
N SER A 135 7.06 -4.03 0.89
CA SER A 135 8.33 -4.06 1.63
C SER A 135 8.21 -3.16 2.87
N PRO A 136 7.87 -3.72 4.04
CA PRO A 136 7.62 -2.94 5.25
C PRO A 136 8.92 -2.38 5.83
N GLU A 137 9.39 -1.27 5.26
CA GLU A 137 10.47 -0.47 5.82
C GLU A 137 9.85 0.67 6.65
N PRO A 138 10.13 0.73 7.98
CA PRO A 138 9.50 1.71 8.88
C PRO A 138 9.62 3.16 8.38
N PHE A 139 10.75 3.51 7.77
CA PHE A 139 10.99 4.85 7.25
C PHE A 139 10.04 5.23 6.10
N SER A 140 9.68 4.29 5.22
CA SER A 140 8.79 4.54 4.09
C SER A 140 7.35 4.82 4.55
N ASN A 141 6.87 4.07 5.55
CA ASN A 141 5.54 4.28 6.14
C ASN A 141 5.46 5.64 6.86
N TRP A 142 6.50 5.99 7.61
CA TRP A 142 6.57 7.28 8.29
C TRP A 142 6.60 8.45 7.32
N PHE A 143 7.45 8.36 6.30
CA PHE A 143 7.55 9.39 5.27
C PHE A 143 6.22 9.55 4.52
N MET A 144 5.56 8.44 4.17
CA MET A 144 4.27 8.49 3.48
C MET A 144 3.18 9.13 4.35
N SER A 145 3.06 8.74 5.61
CA SER A 145 2.07 9.33 6.53
C SER A 145 2.33 10.84 6.73
N LEU A 146 3.59 11.26 6.90
CA LEU A 146 3.93 12.69 6.98
C LEU A 146 3.66 13.44 5.67
N PHE A 147 3.90 12.79 4.53
CA PHE A 147 3.62 13.36 3.23
C PHE A 147 2.11 13.54 3.01
N GLU A 148 1.29 12.57 3.40
CA GLU A 148 -0.17 12.66 3.37
C GLU A 148 -0.68 13.83 4.21
N ASP A 149 -0.16 13.99 5.44
CA ASP A 149 -0.52 15.13 6.29
C ASP A 149 -0.10 16.46 5.66
N ALA A 150 1.14 16.55 5.15
CA ALA A 150 1.62 17.74 4.45
C ALA A 150 0.77 18.09 3.22
N LEU A 151 0.29 17.08 2.49
CA LEU A 151 -0.65 17.29 1.38
C LEU A 151 -1.98 17.85 1.86
N VAL A 152 -2.53 17.36 2.98
CA VAL A 152 -3.80 17.88 3.52
C VAL A 152 -3.62 19.33 3.99
N PHE A 153 -2.63 19.61 4.82
CA PHE A 153 -2.36 20.97 5.30
C PHE A 153 -2.07 21.93 4.14
N GLY A 154 -1.17 21.56 3.22
CA GLY A 154 -0.81 22.36 2.06
C GLY A 154 -1.97 22.55 1.09
N GLY A 155 -2.72 21.48 0.81
CA GLY A 155 -3.88 21.53 -0.06
C GLY A 155 -5.01 22.38 0.51
N MET A 156 -5.27 22.32 1.81
CA MET A 156 -6.27 23.18 2.47
C MET A 156 -5.81 24.63 2.46
N ALA A 157 -4.53 24.90 2.75
CA ALA A 157 -3.98 26.25 2.66
C ALA A 157 -4.11 26.82 1.24
N LEU A 158 -3.83 26.01 0.21
CA LEU A 158 -4.03 26.42 -1.18
C LEU A 158 -5.51 26.65 -1.47
N ALA A 159 -6.42 25.77 -1.05
CA ALA A 159 -7.86 25.92 -1.31
C ALA A 159 -8.42 27.23 -0.72
N LEU A 160 -7.90 27.64 0.45
CA LEU A 160 -8.34 28.85 1.15
C LEU A 160 -7.68 30.13 0.61
N PHE A 161 -6.36 30.13 0.40
CA PHE A 161 -5.60 31.34 0.10
C PHE A 161 -5.21 31.50 -1.37
N ASN A 162 -5.14 30.41 -2.13
CA ASN A 162 -4.87 30.43 -3.56
C ASN A 162 -5.72 29.39 -4.32
N PRO A 163 -7.04 29.62 -4.46
CA PRO A 163 -7.98 28.67 -5.05
C PRO A 163 -7.56 28.17 -6.44
N VAL A 164 -6.95 29.04 -7.26
CA VAL A 164 -6.48 28.68 -8.60
C VAL A 164 -5.36 27.64 -8.52
N ALA A 165 -4.36 27.84 -7.67
CA ALA A 165 -3.27 26.89 -7.49
C ALA A 165 -3.79 25.54 -6.97
N PHE A 166 -4.74 25.56 -6.02
CA PHE A 166 -5.41 24.34 -5.56
C PHE A 166 -6.09 23.61 -6.71
N LEU A 167 -6.91 24.31 -7.51
CA LEU A 167 -7.66 23.70 -8.62
C LEU A 167 -6.75 23.12 -9.70
N ILE A 168 -5.62 23.78 -9.99
CA ILE A 168 -4.59 23.23 -10.90
C ILE A 168 -4.03 21.93 -10.32
N GLY A 169 -3.60 21.94 -9.05
CA GLY A 169 -3.06 20.75 -8.37
C GLY A 169 -4.07 19.61 -8.30
N PHE A 170 -5.33 19.92 -7.98
CA PHE A 170 -6.42 18.97 -7.96
C PHE A 170 -6.71 18.39 -9.35
N GLY A 171 -6.68 19.22 -10.40
CA GLY A 171 -6.78 18.76 -11.78
C GLY A 171 -5.66 17.79 -12.17
N LEU A 172 -4.41 18.08 -11.79
CA LEU A 172 -3.27 17.18 -11.99
C LEU A 172 -3.46 15.85 -11.24
N PHE A 173 -3.94 15.91 -10.00
CA PHE A 173 -4.28 14.72 -9.23
C PHE A 173 -5.35 13.87 -9.91
N LEU A 174 -6.41 14.48 -10.45
CA LEU A 174 -7.44 13.76 -11.19
C LEU A 174 -6.88 13.11 -12.47
N LEU A 175 -6.04 13.83 -13.22
CA LEU A 175 -5.38 13.28 -14.41
C LEU A 175 -4.51 12.06 -14.07
N LEU A 176 -3.77 12.15 -12.95
CA LEU A 176 -2.99 11.03 -12.43
C LEU A 176 -3.89 9.83 -12.08
N MET A 177 -5.02 10.05 -11.41
CA MET A 177 -5.97 8.99 -11.06
C MET A 177 -6.61 8.34 -12.30
N ILE A 178 -7.07 9.14 -13.26
CA ILE A 178 -7.63 8.64 -14.52
C ILE A 178 -6.62 7.76 -15.26
N TRP A 179 -5.34 8.11 -15.21
CA TRP A 179 -4.27 7.31 -15.82
C TRP A 179 -3.91 6.05 -15.01
N LEU A 180 -3.95 6.13 -13.68
CA LEU A 180 -3.53 5.05 -12.79
C LEU A 180 -4.59 3.96 -12.64
N VAL A 181 -5.87 4.33 -12.53
CA VAL A 181 -6.99 3.40 -12.28
C VAL A 181 -7.04 2.25 -13.31
N PRO A 182 -6.95 2.47 -14.64
CA PRO A 182 -6.95 1.39 -15.61
C PRO A 182 -5.77 0.43 -15.45
N LYS A 183 -4.60 0.92 -15.01
CA LYS A 183 -3.40 0.10 -14.82
C LYS A 183 -3.55 -0.80 -13.61
N VAL A 184 -4.01 -0.25 -12.50
CA VAL A 184 -4.29 -1.00 -11.27
C VAL A 184 -5.36 -2.06 -11.55
N TRP A 185 -6.45 -1.68 -12.22
CA TRP A 185 -7.52 -2.61 -12.58
C TRP A 185 -7.03 -3.77 -13.47
N ARG A 186 -6.19 -3.49 -14.47
CA ARG A 186 -5.59 -4.54 -15.32
C ARG A 186 -4.68 -5.48 -14.53
N GLY A 187 -3.89 -4.96 -13.60
CA GLY A 187 -3.04 -5.78 -12.72
C GLY A 187 -3.88 -6.73 -11.85
N ILE A 188 -4.91 -6.20 -11.20
CA ILE A 188 -5.85 -6.99 -10.37
C ILE A 188 -6.58 -8.04 -11.23
N ALA A 189 -7.12 -7.64 -12.38
CA ALA A 189 -7.83 -8.56 -13.28
C ALA A 189 -6.92 -9.67 -13.84
N GLY A 190 -5.63 -9.38 -14.09
CA GLY A 190 -4.64 -10.36 -14.48
C GLY A 190 -4.36 -11.38 -13.37
N PHE A 191 -4.21 -10.93 -12.13
CA PHE A 191 -4.01 -11.80 -10.96
C PHE A 191 -5.18 -12.79 -10.79
N PHE A 192 -6.42 -12.32 -10.82
CA PHE A 192 -7.60 -13.19 -10.66
C PHE A 192 -7.86 -14.12 -11.85
N ARG A 193 -7.38 -13.79 -13.06
CA ARG A 193 -7.44 -14.71 -14.21
C ARG A 193 -6.50 -15.91 -14.04
N GLY A 194 -5.35 -15.74 -13.39
CA GLY A 194 -4.42 -16.83 -13.09
C GLY A 194 -5.00 -17.91 -12.15
N PHE A 195 -5.90 -17.53 -11.24
CA PHE A 195 -6.59 -18.47 -10.34
C PHE A 195 -7.74 -19.23 -11.02
N LYS A 196 -8.21 -18.80 -12.20
CA LYS A 196 -9.28 -19.49 -12.93
C LYS A 196 -8.78 -20.66 -13.79
N ASP A 197 -7.47 -20.81 -13.99
CA ASP A 197 -6.88 -21.96 -14.68
C ASP A 197 -6.43 -23.03 -13.65
N PRO A 198 -7.20 -24.11 -13.42
CA PRO A 198 -6.80 -25.20 -12.54
C PRO A 198 -5.56 -25.98 -13.05
N GLU A 199 -5.14 -25.76 -14.30
CA GLU A 199 -3.88 -26.29 -14.84
C GLU A 199 -2.63 -25.58 -14.31
N SER A 200 -2.74 -24.31 -13.89
CA SER A 200 -1.60 -23.55 -13.36
C SER A 200 -1.11 -24.10 -12.00
N LEU A 201 -2.04 -24.68 -11.22
CA LEU A 201 -1.77 -25.33 -9.93
C LEU A 201 -1.27 -26.78 -10.07
N ARG A 202 -1.35 -27.38 -11.27
CA ARG A 202 -0.93 -28.76 -11.55
C ARG A 202 0.46 -28.89 -12.13
N ARG A 203 1.14 -27.79 -12.45
CA ARG A 203 2.53 -27.83 -12.91
C ARG A 203 3.45 -27.73 -11.69
N PRO A 204 4.15 -28.81 -11.30
CA PRO A 204 5.28 -28.65 -10.40
C PRO A 204 6.30 -27.78 -11.13
N GLN A 205 6.83 -26.74 -10.46
CA GLN A 205 7.93 -25.89 -10.97
C GLN A 205 9.27 -26.65 -11.11
N GLY A 206 9.25 -27.96 -11.36
CA GLY A 206 10.42 -28.83 -11.32
C GLY A 206 10.37 -29.98 -12.34
N ALA A 207 9.88 -29.72 -13.55
CA ALA A 207 10.07 -30.63 -14.68
C ALA A 207 10.39 -29.83 -15.93
N GLY A 208 11.66 -29.45 -16.07
CA GLY A 208 12.20 -29.16 -17.40
C GLY A 208 12.00 -30.37 -18.32
N PRO A 209 11.86 -30.20 -19.64
CA PRO A 209 11.60 -31.31 -20.53
C PRO A 209 12.78 -32.29 -20.49
N ALA A 210 12.57 -33.45 -19.88
CA ALA A 210 13.44 -34.60 -20.02
C ALA A 210 13.20 -35.23 -21.40
N GLY A 211 14.15 -35.00 -22.31
CA GLY A 211 14.51 -35.92 -23.39
C GLY A 211 13.55 -36.04 -24.58
N THR A 212 13.71 -35.16 -25.57
CA THR A 212 13.70 -35.59 -26.97
C THR A 212 15.14 -35.63 -27.45
N ALA A 213 15.74 -36.83 -27.40
CA ALA A 213 16.90 -37.14 -28.22
C ALA A 213 16.49 -37.02 -29.69
N GLY A 214 17.02 -36.02 -30.39
CA GLY A 214 16.79 -35.84 -31.82
C GLY A 214 17.23 -34.47 -32.31
N GLY A 215 18.49 -34.38 -32.76
CA GLY A 215 18.90 -33.32 -33.68
C GLY A 215 19.97 -32.34 -33.18
N PHE A 216 21.15 -32.83 -32.84
CA PHE A 216 22.39 -32.06 -33.05
C PHE A 216 23.38 -32.91 -33.83
N ALA A 217 23.10 -33.04 -35.13
CA ALA A 217 24.15 -33.26 -36.10
C ALA A 217 24.89 -31.92 -36.29
N GLY A 218 26.16 -31.89 -35.91
CA GLY A 218 27.08 -30.80 -36.26
C GLY A 218 27.41 -29.84 -35.13
N MET A 219 28.31 -30.25 -34.22
CA MET A 219 29.45 -29.39 -33.85
C MET A 219 30.54 -30.20 -33.15
N GLY A 220 31.74 -30.15 -33.74
CA GLY A 220 33.07 -30.46 -33.25
C GLY A 220 33.27 -31.29 -31.98
N ALA A 221 33.93 -32.43 -32.17
CA ALA A 221 34.88 -32.98 -31.21
C ALA A 221 35.91 -31.92 -30.79
N ASN A 222 36.09 -31.74 -29.48
CA ASN A 222 37.41 -31.73 -28.80
C ASN A 222 37.26 -31.32 -27.33
N GLY A 223 37.72 -32.21 -26.44
CA GLY A 223 38.20 -31.86 -25.11
C GLY A 223 37.15 -31.86 -24.00
N PHE A 224 36.97 -33.01 -23.36
CA PHE A 224 36.96 -33.17 -21.89
C PHE A 224 36.68 -34.65 -21.60
N SER A 225 37.75 -35.44 -21.48
CA SER A 225 37.70 -36.81 -20.97
C SER A 225 38.07 -36.77 -19.49
N GLY A 226 37.07 -36.68 -18.62
CA GLY A 226 37.25 -36.83 -17.17
C GLY A 226 36.09 -37.64 -16.61
N GLY A 227 36.41 -38.69 -15.85
CA GLY A 227 35.44 -39.53 -15.16
C GLY A 227 34.96 -38.88 -13.86
N PRO A 228 33.92 -39.44 -13.20
CA PRO A 228 33.39 -38.89 -11.96
C PRO A 228 34.44 -39.03 -10.84
N GLY A 229 35.11 -37.93 -10.49
CA GLY A 229 36.19 -37.88 -9.50
C GLY A 229 37.30 -36.88 -9.81
N ASP A 230 37.40 -36.42 -11.06
CA ASP A 230 38.53 -35.62 -11.55
C ASP A 230 38.46 -34.11 -11.21
N TRP A 231 37.63 -33.70 -10.24
CA TRP A 231 37.59 -32.30 -9.82
C TRP A 231 38.51 -32.06 -8.61
N ALA A 232 39.56 -31.24 -8.83
CA ALA A 232 40.37 -30.67 -7.77
C ALA A 232 40.27 -29.13 -7.79
N PRO A 233 40.12 -28.46 -6.64
CA PRO A 233 40.07 -27.00 -6.61
C PRO A 233 41.44 -26.39 -6.94
N PRO A 234 41.47 -25.16 -7.52
CA PRO A 234 42.72 -24.52 -7.93
C PRO A 234 43.61 -24.23 -6.72
N GLY A 235 44.86 -24.72 -6.74
CA GLY A 235 45.86 -24.46 -5.69
C GLY A 235 46.28 -25.68 -4.86
N SER A 236 45.77 -26.88 -5.16
CA SER A 236 46.26 -28.11 -4.53
C SER A 236 47.44 -28.70 -5.31
N THR A 237 48.64 -28.67 -4.72
CA THR A 237 49.78 -29.45 -5.19
C THR A 237 49.55 -30.93 -4.84
N PRO A 238 49.71 -31.88 -5.78
CA PRO A 238 49.59 -33.31 -5.47
C PRO A 238 50.66 -33.73 -4.45
N PRO A 239 50.37 -34.66 -3.54
CA PRO A 239 51.40 -35.20 -2.66
C PRO A 239 52.40 -36.03 -3.47
N GLN A 240 53.69 -35.83 -3.21
CA GLN A 240 54.73 -36.72 -3.71
C GLN A 240 54.60 -38.07 -3.01
N ASN A 241 54.45 -39.13 -3.80
CA ASN A 241 54.45 -40.51 -3.33
C ASN A 241 55.79 -40.82 -2.64
N GLY A 242 55.71 -41.10 -1.34
CA GLY A 242 56.80 -41.67 -0.54
C GLY A 242 56.49 -43.12 -0.22
N ASP A 243 57.37 -44.00 -0.67
CA ASP A 243 57.36 -45.44 -0.45
C ASP A 243 57.49 -45.78 1.05
N GLY A 244 56.71 -46.75 1.56
CA GLY A 244 56.92 -47.21 2.94
C GLY A 244 55.86 -48.12 3.57
N THR A 245 55.90 -49.40 3.20
CA THR A 245 55.67 -50.59 4.05
C THR A 245 54.35 -50.85 4.79
N ALA A 246 53.86 -52.07 4.55
CA ALA A 246 52.72 -52.73 5.16
C ALA A 246 52.93 -53.20 6.62
N SER A 247 51.84 -53.21 7.40
CA SER A 247 51.53 -54.13 8.50
C SER A 247 50.10 -53.83 8.96
N ASP A 248 49.09 -54.64 8.62
CA ASP A 248 48.58 -55.80 9.37
C ASP A 248 48.32 -55.52 10.87
N SER A 249 47.05 -55.47 11.25
CA SER A 249 46.52 -56.15 12.44
C SER A 249 45.00 -55.91 12.57
N ARG A 250 44.26 -57.01 12.50
CA ARG A 250 42.84 -57.14 12.87
C ARG A 250 42.70 -57.10 14.40
N ASP A 251 41.58 -56.55 14.89
CA ASP A 251 40.92 -56.90 16.17
C ASP A 251 39.52 -56.23 16.12
N VAL A 252 38.40 -56.92 15.89
CA VAL A 252 37.63 -57.83 16.78
C VAL A 252 37.21 -57.17 18.09
N ALA A 253 35.95 -56.71 18.14
CA ALA A 253 35.08 -56.83 19.32
C ALA A 253 33.61 -56.63 18.92
N GLU A 254 32.91 -57.75 18.72
CA GLU A 254 31.45 -57.85 18.89
C GLU A 254 31.09 -57.64 20.36
N ARG A 255 29.88 -57.12 20.67
CA ARG A 255 28.82 -57.79 21.46
C ARG A 255 27.63 -56.86 21.85
N PRO A 256 26.46 -57.41 22.24
CA PRO A 256 25.15 -57.06 21.64
C PRO A 256 24.02 -56.73 22.64
N GLY A 257 22.80 -56.55 22.12
CA GLY A 257 21.51 -56.70 22.84
C GLY A 257 21.13 -55.51 23.74
N THR A 258 19.88 -55.12 23.93
CA THR A 258 18.62 -55.88 23.94
C THR A 258 17.43 -54.94 23.79
N ASP A 259 16.37 -55.51 23.24
CA ASP A 259 14.99 -55.03 23.15
C ASP A 259 14.41 -54.51 24.48
N ALA A 260 13.42 -53.62 24.40
CA ALA A 260 12.04 -53.92 24.84
C ALA A 260 11.14 -52.67 24.82
N ASP A 261 10.00 -52.87 24.17
CA ASP A 261 8.74 -52.13 24.31
C ASP A 261 8.31 -51.93 25.77
N PHE A 262 7.57 -50.85 26.08
CA PHE A 262 6.24 -50.92 26.74
C PHE A 262 5.63 -49.52 27.05
N PHE A 263 4.40 -49.29 26.54
CA PHE A 263 3.25 -48.52 27.10
C PHE A 263 3.39 -47.03 27.49
N ASP A 264 2.34 -46.22 27.61
CA ASP A 264 0.95 -46.06 27.11
C ASP A 264 0.40 -44.85 27.92
N LYS A 265 -0.51 -44.09 27.30
CA LYS A 265 -1.61 -43.29 27.89
C LYS A 265 -1.41 -42.24 29.01
N LYS A 266 -1.99 -41.08 28.69
CA LYS A 266 -2.98 -40.28 29.45
C LYS A 266 -2.60 -39.90 30.89
N THR A 267 -2.38 -38.61 31.09
CA THR A 267 -3.37 -37.63 31.63
C THR A 267 -2.91 -36.22 31.30
#